data_AF-A0ABD2D3I3-F1
#
_entry.id   AF-A0ABD2D3I3-F1
#
_cell.length_a   1.000
_cell.length_b   1.000
_cell.length_c   1.000
_cell.angle_alpha   90.00
_cell.angle_beta   90.00
_cell.angle_gamma   90.00
#
_symmetry.space_group_name_H-M   'P 1'
#
loop_
_entity.id
_entity.type
_entity.pdbx_description
1 polymer ?
#
loop_
_entity_poly.entity_id
_entity_poly.type
_entity_poly.pdbx_seq_one_letter_code
_entity_poly.pdbx_strand_id
1 'polypeptide(L)'
;MNNMRKILIKKILHECNSNKIHVTHDIVSFLLSLTQLNPVYQLIDDDEISHKKLIEVIKEKLQDQSRPSLTTLKNQLYYAKHYRERDEIIKKHRISLHRKTTPLVTEICETDKIENDQEVEKLYQKIIIVITLLSGLGNPAVTNTLREVTATLQSVFQPSELLNYVKLPIREKEEQLMELMCIVAGIRLFNRDCERGGKEIDDLPSILQDAVKKTYDDILELLERLMTKVYEFTATVENIISFVLVDEDYNDDICYSTINKIILPENIKKDNYERVIEILTAKLLSDVEHSGNIIKSLIERLRQRLMRLHETMRYRTAIPTTQVYPQFIDLADIWMGLQDEVIILSNINNFLWEIHNLNIKVTQKVHFISRQNRFTKDSRALR
;
A
#
# COMPACT_ATOMS: atom_id res chain seq x y z
N MET A 1 14.17 12.45 -25.94
CA MET A 1 14.09 12.61 -24.46
C MET A 1 14.53 11.40 -23.61
N ASN A 2 13.94 10.20 -23.72
CA ASN A 2 14.26 9.07 -22.79
C ASN A 2 15.71 8.53 -22.89
N ASN A 3 16.36 8.59 -24.06
CA ASN A 3 17.76 8.18 -24.22
C ASN A 3 18.75 9.18 -23.60
N MET A 4 18.52 10.49 -23.77
CA MET A 4 19.37 11.54 -23.17
C MET A 4 19.36 11.48 -21.64
N ARG A 5 18.19 11.25 -21.05
CA ARG A 5 18.04 11.06 -19.60
C ARG A 5 18.90 9.91 -19.08
N LYS A 6 18.91 8.76 -19.78
CA LYS A 6 19.74 7.59 -19.42
C LYS A 6 21.24 7.90 -19.53
N ILE A 7 21.65 8.67 -20.54
CA ILE A 7 23.06 9.08 -20.72
C ILE A 7 23.50 9.98 -19.56
N LEU A 8 22.69 10.97 -19.20
CA LEU A 8 22.99 11.89 -18.10
C LEU A 8 23.08 11.17 -16.76
N ILE A 9 22.16 10.25 -16.47
CA ILE A 9 22.20 9.44 -15.24
C ILE A 9 23.50 8.64 -15.16
N LYS A 10 23.92 8.00 -16.26
CA LYS A 10 25.20 7.25 -16.30
C LYS A 10 26.41 8.16 -16.07
N LYS A 11 26.44 9.36 -16.65
CA LYS A 11 27.53 10.33 -16.45
C LYS A 11 27.62 10.77 -14.99
N ILE A 12 26.49 11.11 -14.36
CA ILE A 12 26.44 11.51 -12.95
C ILE A 12 26.89 10.36 -12.04
N LEU A 13 26.42 9.13 -12.28
CA LEU A 13 26.84 7.94 -11.53
C LEU A 13 28.36 7.70 -11.63
N HIS A 14 28.92 7.84 -12.83
CA HIS A 14 30.34 7.68 -13.05
C HIS A 14 31.15 8.73 -12.29
N GLU A 15 30.77 10.01 -12.37
CA GLU A 15 31.45 11.08 -11.65
C GLU A 15 31.35 10.97 -10.13
N CYS A 16 30.18 10.59 -9.59
CA CYS A 16 30.03 10.35 -8.15
C CYS A 16 30.90 9.18 -7.68
N ASN A 17 30.96 8.09 -8.44
CA ASN A 17 31.82 6.94 -8.11
C ASN A 17 33.30 7.29 -8.15
N SER A 18 33.76 8.08 -9.13
CA SER A 18 35.14 8.58 -9.21
C SER A 18 35.52 9.43 -7.98
N ASN A 19 34.54 10.10 -7.36
CA ASN A 19 34.70 10.86 -6.12
C ASN A 19 34.42 10.06 -4.83
N LYS A 20 34.33 8.72 -4.91
CA LYS A 20 34.01 7.81 -3.79
C LYS A 20 32.65 8.07 -3.11
N ILE A 21 31.70 8.67 -3.84
CA ILE A 21 30.33 8.89 -3.38
C ILE A 21 29.44 7.78 -3.94
N HIS A 22 29.01 6.87 -3.08
CA HIS A 22 28.09 5.79 -3.47
C HIS A 22 26.65 6.29 -3.55
N VAL A 23 26.10 6.32 -4.77
CA VAL A 23 24.73 6.74 -5.06
C VAL A 23 24.02 5.72 -5.93
N THR A 24 22.71 5.59 -5.73
CA THR A 24 21.88 4.67 -6.51
C THR A 24 21.37 5.32 -7.79
N HIS A 25 21.03 4.50 -8.79
CA HIS A 25 20.36 4.99 -10.00
C HIS A 25 19.08 5.78 -9.66
N ASP A 26 18.31 5.31 -8.68
CA ASP A 26 17.03 5.89 -8.28
C ASP A 26 17.18 7.33 -7.76
N ILE A 27 18.17 7.61 -6.88
CA ILE A 27 18.38 8.96 -6.35
C ILE A 27 18.84 9.94 -7.42
N VAL A 28 19.69 9.49 -8.35
CA VAL A 28 20.15 10.32 -9.47
C VAL A 28 18.99 10.62 -10.42
N SER A 29 18.17 9.62 -10.77
CA SER A 29 17.00 9.82 -11.62
C SER A 29 15.97 10.76 -10.98
N PHE A 30 15.76 10.63 -9.66
CA PHE A 30 14.85 11.49 -8.91
C PHE A 30 15.32 12.95 -8.88
N LEU A 31 16.59 13.18 -8.53
CA LEU A 31 17.18 14.53 -8.53
C LEU A 31 17.16 15.17 -9.92
N LEU A 32 17.36 14.36 -10.96
CA LEU A 32 17.27 14.81 -12.35
C LEU A 32 15.84 15.26 -12.70
N SER A 33 14.80 14.53 -12.28
CA SER A 33 13.41 15.00 -12.43
C SER A 33 13.16 16.32 -11.71
N LEU A 34 13.61 16.44 -10.46
CA LEU A 34 13.35 17.62 -9.64
C LEU A 34 14.07 18.87 -10.15
N THR A 35 15.31 18.72 -10.61
CA THR A 35 16.08 19.83 -11.20
C THR A 35 15.43 20.33 -12.49
N GLN A 36 14.80 19.45 -13.27
CA GLN A 36 14.06 19.80 -14.49
C GLN A 36 12.77 20.60 -14.24
N LEU A 37 12.24 20.60 -13.01
CA LEU A 37 11.09 21.47 -12.66
C LEU A 37 11.47 22.95 -12.68
N ASN A 38 12.76 23.27 -12.52
CA ASN A 38 13.25 24.63 -12.65
C ASN A 38 13.48 24.96 -14.15
N PRO A 39 12.84 26.02 -14.69
CA PRO A 39 12.99 26.43 -16.09
C PRO A 39 14.45 26.61 -16.55
N VAL A 40 15.35 26.97 -15.63
CA VAL A 40 16.78 27.19 -15.89
C VAL A 40 17.52 25.91 -16.31
N TYR A 41 17.04 24.74 -15.89
CA TYR A 41 17.71 23.45 -16.09
C TYR A 41 16.89 22.49 -16.97
N GLN A 42 16.01 23.03 -17.82
CA GLN A 42 15.25 22.22 -18.78
C GLN A 42 16.20 21.57 -19.80
N LEU A 43 15.88 20.32 -20.17
CA LEU A 43 16.62 19.61 -21.20
C LEU A 43 16.31 20.22 -22.57
N ILE A 44 17.27 20.98 -23.09
CA ILE A 44 17.29 21.45 -24.47
C ILE A 44 18.20 20.48 -25.24
N ASP A 45 17.68 19.84 -26.29
CA ASP A 45 18.47 18.92 -27.12
C ASP A 45 19.67 19.68 -27.74
N ASP A 46 20.85 19.03 -27.78
CA ASP A 46 22.15 19.57 -28.22
C ASP A 46 22.78 20.74 -27.42
N ASP A 47 22.24 21.12 -26.26
CA ASP A 47 22.90 22.09 -25.38
C ASP A 47 23.88 21.43 -24.38
N GLU A 48 25.13 21.21 -24.80
CA GLU A 48 26.18 20.68 -23.92
C GLU A 48 26.45 21.55 -22.68
N ILE A 49 26.21 22.85 -22.74
CA ILE A 49 26.48 23.79 -21.64
C ILE A 49 25.41 23.63 -20.57
N SER A 50 24.13 23.57 -20.96
CA SER A 50 23.03 23.28 -20.02
C SER A 50 23.20 21.90 -19.38
N HIS A 51 23.60 20.88 -20.15
CA HIS A 51 23.87 19.54 -19.63
C HIS A 51 25.00 19.51 -18.60
N LYS A 52 26.11 20.25 -18.81
CA LYS A 52 27.20 20.35 -17.84
C LYS A 52 26.76 21.03 -16.54
N LYS A 53 26.05 22.15 -16.64
CA LYS A 53 25.50 22.87 -15.46
C LYS A 53 24.57 21.98 -14.64
N LEU A 54 23.70 21.23 -15.31
CA LEU A 54 22.79 20.27 -14.66
C LEU A 54 23.55 19.18 -13.89
N ILE A 55 24.60 18.60 -14.49
CA ILE A 55 25.45 17.58 -13.85
C ILE A 55 26.15 18.17 -12.62
N GLU A 56 26.74 19.35 -12.73
CA GLU A 56 27.44 20.02 -11.63
C GLU A 56 26.51 20.29 -10.44
N VAL A 57 25.31 20.83 -10.69
CA VAL A 57 24.33 21.10 -9.64
C VAL A 57 23.92 19.81 -8.93
N ILE A 58 23.62 18.74 -9.66
CA ILE A 58 23.24 17.45 -9.05
C ILE A 58 24.40 16.86 -8.25
N LYS A 59 25.63 16.95 -8.77
CA LYS A 59 26.85 16.46 -8.10
C LYS A 59 27.12 17.21 -6.81
N GLU A 60 27.03 18.54 -6.82
CA GLU A 60 27.17 19.38 -5.63
C GLU A 60 26.13 18.99 -4.57
N LYS A 61 24.87 18.74 -4.99
CA LYS A 61 23.84 18.25 -4.08
C LYS A 61 24.13 16.87 -3.49
N LEU A 62 24.86 16.01 -4.22
CA LEU A 62 25.23 14.66 -3.80
C LEU A 62 26.56 14.60 -3.02
N GLN A 63 27.31 15.70 -2.92
CA GLN A 63 28.62 15.70 -2.28
C GLN A 63 28.51 15.58 -0.75
N ASP A 64 27.64 16.37 -0.13
CA ASP A 64 27.34 16.25 1.31
C ASP A 64 26.18 15.28 1.54
N GLN A 65 26.53 14.01 1.75
CA GLN A 65 25.57 12.94 2.05
C GLN A 65 24.80 13.14 3.35
N SER A 66 25.27 14.04 4.21
CA SER A 66 24.69 14.36 5.50
C SER A 66 23.78 15.59 5.45
N ARG A 67 23.71 16.32 4.33
CA ARG A 67 22.98 17.58 4.23
C ARG A 67 21.47 17.37 4.49
N PRO A 68 20.81 18.18 5.35
CA PRO A 68 19.39 18.02 5.66
C PRO A 68 18.51 17.95 4.41
N SER A 69 18.77 18.82 3.42
CA SER A 69 18.01 18.85 2.17
C SER A 69 18.13 17.56 1.36
N LEU A 70 19.29 16.90 1.35
CA LEU A 70 19.45 15.62 0.67
C LEU A 70 18.75 14.49 1.44
N THR A 71 18.77 14.53 2.77
CA THR A 71 18.02 13.59 3.62
C THR A 71 16.51 13.67 3.34
N THR A 72 15.95 14.89 3.27
CA THR A 72 14.56 15.12 2.88
C THR A 72 14.24 14.54 1.51
N LEU A 73 15.10 14.76 0.51
CA LEU A 73 14.90 14.22 -0.85
C LEU A 73 14.98 12.69 -0.89
N LYS A 74 15.87 12.08 -0.10
CA LYS A 74 15.95 10.62 0.04
C LYS A 74 14.67 10.06 0.68
N ASN A 75 14.12 10.73 1.67
CA ASN A 75 12.86 10.33 2.31
C ASN A 75 11.67 10.46 1.35
N GLN A 76 11.60 11.55 0.58
CA GLN A 76 10.56 11.73 -0.45
C GLN A 76 10.65 10.65 -1.53
N LEU A 77 11.86 10.32 -1.99
CA LEU A 77 12.08 9.21 -2.92
C LEU A 77 11.70 7.86 -2.31
N TYR A 78 12.02 7.65 -1.02
CA TYR A 78 11.62 6.44 -0.31
C TYR A 78 10.10 6.32 -0.30
N TYR A 79 9.37 7.37 0.07
CA TYR A 79 7.92 7.39 0.01
C TYR A 79 7.39 7.11 -1.40
N ALA A 80 7.85 7.85 -2.41
CA ALA A 80 7.42 7.68 -3.79
C ALA A 80 7.66 6.27 -4.35
N LYS A 81 8.63 5.53 -3.79
CA LYS A 81 8.96 4.16 -4.20
C LYS A 81 8.16 3.09 -3.45
N HIS A 82 7.79 3.34 -2.20
CA HIS A 82 7.24 2.31 -1.31
C HIS A 82 5.76 2.52 -0.99
N TYR A 83 5.27 3.77 -0.96
CA TYR A 83 3.86 4.06 -0.86
C TYR A 83 3.24 4.13 -2.24
N ARG A 84 2.36 3.17 -2.53
CA ARG A 84 1.70 3.03 -3.83
C ARG A 84 0.31 3.61 -3.78
N GLU A 85 -0.18 3.99 -4.95
CA GLU A 85 -1.59 4.35 -5.09
C GLU A 85 -2.48 3.14 -4.83
N ARG A 86 -3.69 3.44 -4.35
CA ARG A 86 -4.70 2.46 -3.95
C ARG A 86 -4.97 1.41 -5.03
N ASP A 87 -5.20 1.85 -6.27
CA ASP A 87 -5.50 0.97 -7.40
C ASP A 87 -4.33 0.05 -7.75
N GLU A 88 -3.09 0.54 -7.61
CA GLU A 88 -1.90 -0.29 -7.84
C GLU A 88 -1.74 -1.37 -6.78
N ILE A 89 -2.06 -1.08 -5.53
CA ILE A 89 -2.00 -2.04 -4.42
C ILE A 89 -2.99 -3.19 -4.69
N ILE A 90 -4.25 -2.84 -5.00
CA ILE A 90 -5.31 -3.80 -5.30
C ILE A 90 -4.93 -4.63 -6.52
N LYS A 91 -4.55 -3.96 -7.62
CA LYS A 91 -4.15 -4.63 -8.87
C LYS A 91 -3.01 -5.60 -8.66
N LYS A 92 -1.96 -5.21 -7.92
CA LYS A 92 -0.81 -6.08 -7.63
C LYS A 92 -1.24 -7.32 -6.83
N HIS A 93 -2.12 -7.15 -5.85
CA HIS A 93 -2.63 -8.28 -5.07
C HIS A 93 -3.48 -9.22 -5.94
N ARG A 94 -4.42 -8.68 -6.73
CA ARG A 94 -5.28 -9.46 -7.63
C ARG A 94 -4.48 -10.23 -8.69
N ILE A 95 -3.44 -9.60 -9.28
CA ILE A 95 -2.52 -10.30 -10.20
C ILE A 95 -1.78 -11.43 -9.49
N SER A 96 -1.33 -11.22 -8.25
CA SER A 96 -0.66 -12.27 -7.48
C SER A 96 -1.60 -13.43 -7.15
N LEU A 97 -2.86 -13.15 -6.80
CA LEU A 97 -3.88 -14.19 -6.58
C LEU A 97 -4.15 -14.96 -7.87
N HIS A 98 -4.41 -14.23 -8.96
CA HIS A 98 -4.65 -14.81 -10.27
C HIS A 98 -3.50 -15.72 -10.70
N ARG A 99 -2.24 -15.27 -10.60
CA ARG A 99 -1.06 -16.09 -10.93
C ARG A 99 -1.00 -17.41 -10.16
N LYS A 100 -1.48 -17.44 -8.92
CA LYS A 100 -1.51 -18.67 -8.10
C LYS A 100 -2.65 -19.60 -8.49
N THR A 101 -3.76 -19.07 -8.98
CA THR A 101 -4.96 -19.85 -9.34
C THR A 101 -5.03 -20.20 -10.83
N THR A 102 -4.32 -19.48 -11.71
CA THR A 102 -4.27 -19.72 -13.16
C THR A 102 -3.97 -21.17 -13.53
N PRO A 103 -3.00 -21.89 -12.91
CA PRO A 103 -2.73 -23.28 -13.31
C PRO A 103 -3.94 -24.19 -13.13
N LEU A 104 -4.69 -24.01 -12.03
CA LEU A 104 -5.87 -24.83 -11.72
C LEU A 104 -7.07 -24.43 -12.60
N VAL A 105 -7.24 -23.13 -12.89
CA VAL A 105 -8.26 -22.65 -13.82
C VAL A 105 -8.00 -23.16 -15.24
N THR A 106 -6.74 -23.11 -15.68
CA THR A 106 -6.31 -23.60 -17.00
C THR A 106 -6.59 -25.10 -17.12
N GLU A 107 -6.21 -25.88 -16.11
CA GLU A 107 -6.46 -27.33 -16.07
C GLU A 107 -7.96 -27.68 -16.17
N ILE A 108 -8.84 -26.91 -15.51
CA ILE A 108 -10.29 -27.08 -15.63
C ILE A 108 -10.75 -26.74 -17.05
N CYS A 109 -10.27 -25.63 -17.63
CA CYS A 109 -10.76 -25.14 -18.91
C CYS A 109 -10.23 -25.95 -20.11
N GLU A 110 -9.03 -26.52 -20.01
CA GLU A 110 -8.43 -27.41 -21.02
C GLU A 110 -9.02 -28.83 -21.00
N THR A 111 -9.91 -29.15 -20.06
CA THR A 111 -10.60 -30.44 -20.04
C THR A 111 -11.68 -30.48 -21.13
N ASP A 112 -11.45 -31.25 -22.19
CA ASP A 112 -12.32 -31.31 -23.38
C ASP A 112 -13.22 -32.55 -23.44
N LYS A 113 -12.89 -33.60 -22.67
CA LYS A 113 -13.63 -34.87 -22.65
C LYS A 113 -13.65 -35.46 -21.24
N ILE A 114 -14.72 -36.19 -20.96
CA ILE A 114 -14.93 -36.95 -19.73
C ILE A 114 -15.37 -38.35 -20.15
N GLU A 115 -14.61 -39.37 -19.78
CA GLU A 115 -14.82 -40.75 -20.20
C GLU A 115 -15.61 -41.58 -19.17
N ASN A 116 -15.55 -41.19 -17.89
CA ASN A 116 -16.16 -41.95 -16.80
C ASN A 116 -16.59 -41.05 -15.62
N ASP A 117 -17.40 -41.61 -14.73
CA ASP A 117 -17.93 -40.89 -13.55
C ASP A 117 -16.83 -40.43 -12.57
N GLN A 118 -15.67 -41.11 -12.53
CA GLN A 118 -14.56 -40.69 -11.68
C GLN A 118 -13.91 -39.39 -12.18
N GLU A 119 -13.87 -39.17 -13.50
CA GLU A 119 -13.39 -37.92 -14.10
C GLU A 119 -14.36 -36.78 -13.87
N VAL A 120 -15.68 -37.05 -13.91
CA VAL A 120 -16.72 -36.08 -13.51
C VAL A 120 -16.45 -35.62 -12.08
N GLU A 121 -16.28 -36.55 -11.14
CA GLU A 121 -16.07 -36.24 -9.72
C GLU A 121 -14.80 -35.40 -9.51
N LYS A 122 -13.68 -35.79 -10.14
CA LYS A 122 -12.41 -35.06 -10.05
C LYS A 122 -12.51 -33.64 -10.61
N LEU A 123 -13.12 -33.47 -11.78
CA LEU A 123 -13.27 -32.14 -12.39
C LEU A 123 -14.19 -31.25 -11.55
N TYR A 124 -15.30 -31.80 -11.07
CA TYR A 124 -16.24 -31.09 -10.19
C TYR A 124 -15.56 -30.65 -8.89
N GLN A 125 -14.72 -31.52 -8.30
CA GLN A 125 -13.93 -31.18 -7.12
C GLN A 125 -12.94 -30.03 -7.38
N LYS A 126 -12.27 -30.02 -8.54
CA LYS A 126 -11.39 -28.89 -8.93
C LYS A 126 -12.16 -27.58 -9.03
N ILE A 127 -13.35 -27.60 -9.63
CA ILE A 127 -14.23 -26.42 -9.71
C ILE A 127 -14.62 -25.92 -8.32
N ILE A 128 -15.02 -26.82 -7.40
CA ILE A 128 -15.32 -26.46 -6.01
C ILE A 128 -14.13 -25.77 -5.33
N ILE A 129 -12.92 -26.32 -5.52
CA ILE A 129 -11.69 -25.76 -4.94
C ILE A 129 -11.41 -24.37 -5.52
N VAL A 130 -11.50 -24.19 -6.84
CA VAL A 130 -11.29 -22.89 -7.48
C VAL A 130 -12.30 -21.86 -7.00
N ILE A 131 -13.58 -22.21 -6.96
CA ILE A 131 -14.64 -21.32 -6.46
C ILE A 131 -14.34 -20.91 -5.02
N THR A 132 -13.96 -21.85 -4.16
CA THR A 132 -13.63 -21.58 -2.76
C THR A 132 -12.43 -20.62 -2.63
N LEU A 133 -11.37 -20.86 -3.42
CA LEU A 133 -10.15 -20.04 -3.40
C LEU A 133 -10.38 -18.63 -3.93
N LEU A 134 -11.11 -18.51 -5.05
CA LEU A 134 -11.34 -17.23 -5.71
C LEU A 134 -12.37 -16.37 -4.99
N SER A 135 -13.39 -16.97 -4.34
CA SER A 135 -14.37 -16.20 -3.59
C SER A 135 -13.81 -15.65 -2.27
N GLY A 136 -12.75 -16.27 -1.72
CA GLY A 136 -12.19 -15.89 -0.42
C GLY A 136 -13.17 -16.02 0.74
N LEU A 137 -14.13 -16.95 0.65
CA LEU A 137 -15.19 -17.21 1.64
C LEU A 137 -14.90 -18.48 2.46
N GLY A 138 -13.68 -18.59 2.95
CA GLY A 138 -13.21 -19.73 3.75
C GLY A 138 -12.10 -20.53 3.08
N ASN A 139 -11.60 -21.53 3.81
CA ASN A 139 -10.45 -22.32 3.42
C ASN A 139 -10.87 -23.67 2.80
N PRO A 140 -10.38 -24.03 1.58
CA PRO A 140 -10.70 -25.31 0.95
C PRO A 140 -10.13 -26.53 1.70
N ALA A 141 -9.20 -26.36 2.64
CA ALA A 141 -8.74 -27.44 3.52
C ALA A 141 -9.77 -27.83 4.59
N VAL A 142 -10.81 -27.01 4.81
CA VAL A 142 -11.84 -27.25 5.81
C VAL A 142 -13.02 -28.00 5.18
N THR A 143 -13.30 -29.21 5.68
CA THR A 143 -14.36 -30.08 5.14
C THR A 143 -15.73 -29.43 5.14
N ASN A 144 -16.07 -28.66 6.18
CA ASN A 144 -17.37 -27.98 6.27
C ASN A 144 -17.53 -26.93 5.15
N THR A 145 -16.48 -26.14 4.88
CA THR A 145 -16.44 -25.17 3.78
C THR A 145 -16.68 -25.87 2.46
N LEU A 146 -15.95 -26.95 2.16
CA LEU A 146 -16.13 -27.69 0.92
C LEU A 146 -17.54 -28.28 0.79
N ARG A 147 -18.12 -28.81 1.87
CA ARG A 147 -19.50 -29.33 1.85
C ARG A 147 -20.52 -28.25 1.53
N GLU A 148 -20.37 -27.07 2.12
CA GLU A 148 -21.25 -25.93 1.87
C GLU A 148 -21.12 -25.42 0.42
N VAL A 149 -19.90 -25.26 -0.07
CA VAL A 149 -19.64 -24.86 -1.46
C VAL A 149 -20.19 -25.91 -2.43
N THR A 150 -20.01 -27.20 -2.13
CA THR A 150 -20.56 -28.31 -2.93
C THR A 150 -22.07 -28.24 -3.01
N ALA A 151 -22.78 -28.13 -1.87
CA ALA A 151 -24.23 -28.05 -1.85
C ALA A 151 -24.75 -26.80 -2.58
N THR A 152 -24.05 -25.68 -2.42
CA THR A 152 -24.40 -24.42 -3.09
C THR A 152 -24.19 -24.52 -4.60
N LEU A 153 -23.04 -25.04 -5.04
CA LEU A 153 -22.75 -25.25 -6.46
C LEU A 153 -23.76 -26.21 -7.08
N GLN A 154 -24.06 -27.34 -6.44
CA GLN A 154 -25.07 -28.29 -6.92
C GLN A 154 -26.45 -27.64 -7.09
N SER A 155 -26.80 -26.63 -6.29
CA SER A 155 -28.08 -25.93 -6.44
C SER A 155 -28.18 -25.08 -7.72
N VAL A 156 -27.06 -24.75 -8.36
CA VAL A 156 -27.00 -23.89 -9.56
C VAL A 156 -26.34 -24.55 -10.77
N PHE A 157 -25.55 -25.60 -10.54
CA PHE A 157 -24.77 -26.32 -11.54
C PHE A 157 -24.54 -27.75 -11.07
N GLN A 158 -25.27 -28.70 -11.65
CA GLN A 158 -25.22 -30.11 -11.29
C GLN A 158 -24.02 -30.82 -11.95
N PRO A 159 -23.47 -31.90 -11.35
CA PRO A 159 -22.38 -32.66 -11.97
C PRO A 159 -22.70 -33.20 -13.37
N SER A 160 -23.97 -33.49 -13.67
CA SER A 160 -24.40 -33.92 -15.00
C SER A 160 -24.23 -32.84 -16.08
N GLU A 161 -24.19 -31.57 -15.70
CA GLU A 161 -24.00 -30.43 -16.61
C GLU A 161 -22.54 -30.28 -17.04
N LEU A 162 -21.59 -30.95 -16.35
CA LEU A 162 -20.18 -30.96 -16.75
C LEU A 162 -19.96 -31.50 -18.16
N LEU A 163 -20.78 -32.45 -18.61
CA LEU A 163 -20.69 -33.01 -19.97
C LEU A 163 -20.97 -31.97 -21.05
N ASN A 164 -21.71 -30.91 -20.72
CA ASN A 164 -21.94 -29.78 -21.62
C ASN A 164 -20.87 -28.71 -21.42
N TYR A 165 -20.46 -28.44 -20.19
CA TYR A 165 -19.38 -27.50 -19.86
C TYR A 165 -18.09 -27.82 -20.62
N VAL A 166 -17.66 -29.10 -20.65
CA VAL A 166 -16.40 -29.48 -21.31
C VAL A 166 -16.40 -29.27 -22.83
N LYS A 167 -17.57 -29.12 -23.45
CA LYS A 167 -17.72 -28.87 -24.90
C LYS A 167 -17.61 -27.40 -25.26
N LEU A 168 -17.66 -26.50 -24.28
CA LEU A 168 -17.57 -25.06 -24.52
C LEU A 168 -16.14 -24.66 -24.93
N PRO A 169 -15.98 -23.59 -25.71
CA PRO A 169 -14.67 -22.97 -25.93
C PRO A 169 -14.01 -22.56 -24.60
N ILE A 170 -12.68 -22.61 -24.53
CA ILE A 170 -11.89 -22.26 -23.32
C ILE A 170 -12.33 -20.92 -22.72
N ARG A 171 -12.56 -19.91 -23.55
CA ARG A 171 -13.02 -18.59 -23.09
C ARG A 171 -14.39 -18.65 -22.40
N GLU A 172 -15.33 -19.39 -22.96
CA GLU A 172 -16.68 -19.53 -22.37
C GLU A 172 -16.63 -20.36 -21.08
N LYS A 173 -15.75 -21.37 -21.02
CA LYS A 173 -15.48 -22.14 -19.79
C LYS A 173 -14.97 -21.25 -18.66
N GLU A 174 -14.04 -20.34 -18.97
CA GLU A 174 -13.51 -19.35 -18.01
C GLU A 174 -14.61 -18.38 -17.56
N GLU A 175 -15.36 -17.80 -18.50
CA GLU A 175 -16.46 -16.87 -18.20
C GLU A 175 -17.53 -17.53 -17.31
N GLN A 176 -17.96 -18.76 -17.64
CA GLN A 176 -18.93 -19.51 -16.85
C GLN A 176 -18.37 -19.89 -15.47
N LEU A 177 -17.09 -20.23 -15.35
CA LEU A 177 -16.47 -20.54 -14.06
C LEU A 177 -16.42 -19.32 -13.14
N MET A 178 -16.13 -18.14 -13.68
CA MET A 178 -16.15 -16.89 -12.93
C MET A 178 -17.59 -16.48 -12.53
N GLU A 179 -18.56 -16.69 -13.40
CA GLU A 179 -19.97 -16.46 -13.09
C GLU A 179 -20.45 -17.39 -11.96
N LEU A 180 -20.18 -18.69 -12.06
CA LEU A 180 -20.50 -19.67 -11.01
C LEU A 180 -19.82 -19.31 -9.68
N MET A 181 -18.58 -18.82 -9.71
CA MET A 181 -17.89 -18.33 -8.52
C MET A 181 -18.65 -17.18 -7.85
N CYS A 182 -19.06 -16.16 -8.61
CA CYS A 182 -19.82 -15.03 -8.07
C CYS A 182 -21.21 -15.45 -7.55
N ILE A 183 -21.93 -16.31 -8.27
CA ILE A 183 -23.24 -16.81 -7.85
C ILE A 183 -23.12 -17.61 -6.55
N VAL A 184 -22.21 -18.57 -6.49
CA VAL A 184 -21.98 -19.41 -5.30
C VAL A 184 -21.54 -18.54 -4.12
N ALA A 185 -20.67 -17.55 -4.34
CA ALA A 185 -20.25 -16.62 -3.30
C ALA A 185 -21.43 -15.83 -2.72
N GLY A 186 -22.28 -15.26 -3.59
CA GLY A 186 -23.48 -14.53 -3.18
C GLY A 186 -24.49 -15.40 -2.40
N ILE A 187 -24.74 -16.63 -2.86
CA ILE A 187 -25.64 -17.55 -2.15
C ILE A 187 -25.07 -17.91 -0.77
N ARG A 188 -23.77 -18.17 -0.65
CA ARG A 188 -23.14 -18.46 0.65
C ARG A 188 -23.21 -17.27 1.61
N LEU A 189 -23.02 -16.05 1.11
CA LEU A 189 -23.20 -14.83 1.90
C LEU A 189 -24.64 -14.67 2.40
N PHE A 190 -25.62 -14.93 1.54
CA PHE A 190 -27.02 -14.90 1.93
C PHE A 190 -27.38 -16.01 2.93
N ASN A 191 -26.85 -17.22 2.74
CA ASN A 191 -27.06 -18.34 3.66
C ASN A 191 -26.45 -18.08 5.04
N ARG A 192 -25.32 -17.35 5.09
CA ARG A 192 -24.72 -16.86 6.34
C ARG A 192 -25.68 -15.90 7.05
N ASP A 193 -26.23 -14.91 6.33
CA ASP A 193 -27.18 -13.94 6.88
C ASP A 193 -28.49 -14.59 7.37
N CYS A 194 -28.93 -15.66 6.71
CA CYS A 194 -30.05 -16.50 7.14
C CYS A 194 -29.73 -17.45 8.30
N GLU A 195 -28.50 -17.47 8.82
CA GLU A 195 -28.01 -18.43 9.84
C GLU A 195 -28.12 -19.91 9.41
N ARG A 196 -28.10 -20.18 8.09
CA ARG A 196 -28.20 -21.54 7.50
C ARG A 196 -26.86 -22.09 7.00
N GLY A 197 -25.80 -21.30 7.08
CA GLY A 197 -24.47 -21.62 6.57
C GLY A 197 -23.43 -20.58 6.98
N GLY A 198 -22.27 -20.61 6.33
CA GLY A 198 -21.29 -19.54 6.40
C GLY A 198 -20.52 -19.41 7.72
N LYS A 199 -20.47 -20.46 8.54
CA LYS A 199 -19.72 -20.45 9.82
C LYS A 199 -18.23 -20.14 9.65
N GLU A 200 -17.66 -20.56 8.54
CA GLU A 200 -16.24 -20.35 8.20
C GLU A 200 -16.00 -19.05 7.40
N ILE A 201 -17.03 -18.22 7.24
CA ILE A 201 -16.92 -16.91 6.59
C ILE A 201 -16.64 -15.87 7.66
N ASP A 202 -15.45 -15.25 7.56
CA ASP A 202 -15.02 -14.19 8.46
C ASP A 202 -15.99 -13.02 8.45
N ASP A 203 -16.17 -12.38 9.61
CA ASP A 203 -16.98 -11.18 9.72
C ASP A 203 -16.24 -9.92 9.29
N LEU A 204 -15.89 -9.85 8.00
CA LEU A 204 -15.16 -8.72 7.42
C LEU A 204 -15.78 -7.35 7.78
N PRO A 205 -17.12 -7.15 7.77
CA PRO A 205 -17.71 -5.88 8.21
C PRO A 205 -17.22 -5.40 9.59
N SER A 206 -17.29 -6.27 10.61
CA SER A 206 -16.88 -5.91 11.97
C SER A 206 -15.37 -5.82 12.09
N ILE A 207 -14.63 -6.79 11.52
CA ILE A 207 -13.17 -6.82 11.53
C ILE A 207 -12.60 -5.54 10.90
N LEU A 208 -13.16 -5.09 9.77
CA LEU A 208 -12.72 -3.88 9.08
C LEU A 208 -13.06 -2.62 9.85
N GLN A 209 -14.25 -2.53 10.46
CA GLN A 209 -14.61 -1.38 11.30
C GLN A 209 -13.64 -1.21 12.48
N ASP A 210 -13.32 -2.31 13.17
CA ASP A 210 -12.37 -2.31 14.27
C ASP A 210 -10.95 -2.00 13.79
N ALA A 211 -10.52 -2.59 12.67
CA ALA A 211 -9.21 -2.36 12.09
C ALA A 211 -9.01 -0.90 11.65
N VAL A 212 -10.01 -0.27 11.01
CA VAL A 212 -9.98 1.15 10.66
C VAL A 212 -9.81 2.00 11.89
N LYS A 213 -10.64 1.77 12.92
CA LYS A 213 -10.60 2.55 14.16
C LYS A 213 -9.22 2.46 14.81
N LYS A 214 -8.71 1.24 14.99
CA LYS A 214 -7.39 1.02 15.58
C LYS A 214 -6.27 1.67 14.77
N THR A 215 -6.28 1.47 13.44
CA THR A 215 -5.25 2.05 12.57
C THR A 215 -5.30 3.58 12.59
N TYR A 216 -6.50 4.16 12.64
CA TYR A 216 -6.70 5.60 12.76
C TYR A 216 -6.13 6.15 14.07
N ASP A 217 -6.46 5.51 15.19
CA ASP A 217 -5.95 5.89 16.52
C ASP A 217 -4.41 5.78 16.58
N ASP A 218 -3.83 4.70 16.05
CA ASP A 218 -2.37 4.49 15.99
C ASP A 218 -1.65 5.57 15.15
N ILE A 219 -2.25 5.98 14.02
CA ILE A 219 -1.71 7.05 13.17
C ILE A 219 -1.82 8.41 13.87
N LEU A 220 -2.94 8.69 14.52
CA LEU A 220 -3.14 9.93 15.27
C LEU A 220 -2.13 10.08 16.40
N GLU A 221 -1.92 9.04 17.21
CA GLU A 221 -0.93 9.07 18.30
C GLU A 221 0.48 9.37 17.74
N LEU A 222 0.85 8.74 16.63
CA LEU A 222 2.12 9.02 15.97
C LEU A 222 2.20 10.46 15.47
N LEU A 223 1.13 10.96 14.86
CA LEU A 223 1.05 12.31 14.31
C LEU A 223 1.16 13.36 15.42
N GLU A 224 0.43 13.23 16.51
CA GLU A 224 0.49 14.12 17.67
C GLU A 224 1.91 14.20 18.24
N ARG A 225 2.57 13.05 18.41
CA ARG A 225 3.95 12.99 18.87
C ARG A 225 4.93 13.68 17.92
N LEU A 226 4.70 13.60 16.61
CA LEU A 226 5.53 14.28 15.61
C LEU A 226 5.27 15.79 15.60
N MET A 227 4.00 16.20 15.66
CA MET A 227 3.62 17.61 15.68
C MET A 227 4.23 18.35 16.87
N THR A 228 4.20 17.76 18.07
CA THR A 228 4.83 18.37 19.26
C THR A 228 6.29 18.71 19.01
N LYS A 229 7.05 17.80 18.40
CA LYS A 229 8.47 18.05 18.08
C LYS A 229 8.65 19.10 17.00
N VAL A 230 7.79 19.11 15.98
CA VAL A 230 7.81 20.13 14.93
C VAL A 230 7.49 21.51 15.50
N TYR A 231 6.56 21.61 16.45
CA TYR A 231 6.27 22.86 17.16
C TYR A 231 7.42 23.30 18.07
N GLU A 232 8.01 22.39 18.83
CA GLU A 232 9.22 22.68 19.62
C GLU A 232 10.35 23.23 18.73
N PHE A 233 10.57 22.62 17.57
CA PHE A 233 11.53 23.10 16.59
C PHE A 233 11.17 24.48 16.05
N THR A 234 9.93 24.67 15.62
CA THR A 234 9.46 25.95 15.05
C THR A 234 9.64 27.08 16.06
N ALA A 235 9.21 26.88 17.31
CA ALA A 235 9.41 27.85 18.39
C ALA A 235 10.90 28.12 18.67
N THR A 236 11.74 27.09 18.63
CA THR A 236 13.19 27.23 18.82
C THR A 236 13.80 28.09 17.70
N VAL A 237 13.42 27.86 16.45
CA VAL A 237 13.88 28.66 15.29
C VAL A 237 13.38 30.11 15.39
N GLU A 238 12.10 30.31 15.73
CA GLU A 238 11.52 31.65 15.91
C GLU A 238 12.23 32.44 17.01
N ASN A 239 12.55 31.79 18.14
CA ASN A 239 13.30 32.40 19.23
C ASN A 239 14.73 32.79 18.81
N ILE A 240 15.42 31.96 18.02
CA ILE A 240 16.74 32.30 17.48
C ILE A 240 16.67 33.50 16.54
N ILE A 241 15.73 33.49 15.60
CA ILE A 241 15.56 34.59 14.64
C ILE A 241 15.26 35.89 15.38
N SER A 242 14.38 35.83 16.39
CA SER A 242 14.05 36.99 17.22
C SER A 242 15.27 37.50 17.99
N PHE A 243 16.11 36.62 18.53
CA PHE A 243 17.35 37.00 19.22
C PHE A 243 18.36 37.66 18.27
N VAL A 244 18.53 37.11 17.06
CA VAL A 244 19.44 37.66 16.03
C VAL A 244 18.99 39.03 15.50
N LEU A 245 17.68 39.30 15.47
CA LEU A 245 17.14 40.56 14.97
C LEU A 245 17.08 41.68 16.01
N VAL A 246 17.19 41.38 17.31
CA VAL A 246 17.00 42.36 18.40
C VAL A 246 18.34 42.87 18.97
N ASP A 247 19.44 42.12 18.87
CA ASP A 247 20.75 42.53 19.37
C ASP A 247 21.72 42.88 18.22
N GLU A 248 21.66 44.12 17.73
CA GLU A 248 22.75 44.70 16.90
C GLU A 248 23.96 45.16 17.75
N ASP A 249 23.88 45.11 19.09
CA ASP A 249 24.79 45.86 19.97
C ASP A 249 25.52 45.04 21.08
N TYR A 250 25.48 43.69 21.07
CA TYR A 250 26.16 42.90 22.11
C TYR A 250 26.95 41.67 21.63
N ASN A 251 28.27 41.75 21.84
CA ASN A 251 29.29 40.70 21.95
C ASN A 251 29.09 39.39 21.14
N ASP A 252 29.69 39.38 19.95
CA ASP A 252 29.68 38.33 18.91
C ASP A 252 29.89 36.89 19.41
N ASP A 253 30.72 36.66 20.44
CA ASP A 253 31.19 35.33 20.83
C ASP A 253 30.15 34.46 21.57
N ILE A 254 29.27 35.07 22.38
CA ILE A 254 28.25 34.34 23.16
C ILE A 254 27.05 33.98 22.27
N CYS A 255 26.69 34.89 21.37
CA CYS A 255 25.64 34.73 20.36
C CYS A 255 25.98 33.58 19.40
N TYR A 256 27.19 33.57 18.84
CA TYR A 256 27.66 32.49 17.94
C TYR A 256 27.69 31.12 18.59
N SER A 257 28.10 31.01 19.87
CA SER A 257 28.20 29.72 20.56
C SER A 257 26.84 29.11 20.91
N THR A 258 25.83 29.95 21.16
CA THR A 258 24.45 29.54 21.47
C THR A 258 23.69 29.20 20.20
N ILE A 259 23.83 30.04 19.16
CA ILE A 259 23.33 29.78 17.81
C ILE A 259 23.94 28.49 17.25
N ASN A 260 25.25 28.27 17.34
CA ASN A 260 25.88 27.03 16.86
C ASN A 260 25.47 25.78 17.65
N LYS A 261 25.06 25.90 18.91
CA LYS A 261 24.54 24.77 19.72
C LYS A 261 23.11 24.41 19.33
N ILE A 262 22.29 25.40 18.97
CA ILE A 262 20.88 25.20 18.61
C ILE A 262 20.76 24.83 17.12
N ILE A 263 21.43 25.59 16.25
CA ILE A 263 21.70 25.34 14.82
C ILE A 263 22.84 24.30 14.68
N LEU A 264 22.89 23.29 15.54
CA LEU A 264 23.72 22.13 15.24
C LEU A 264 23.15 21.49 13.97
N PRO A 265 23.98 21.17 12.96
CA PRO A 265 23.53 20.45 11.77
C PRO A 265 22.77 19.17 12.10
N GLU A 266 23.04 18.56 13.26
CA GLU A 266 22.33 17.37 13.77
C GLU A 266 20.87 17.64 14.15
N ASN A 267 20.55 18.79 14.75
CA ASN A 267 19.17 19.15 15.12
C ASN A 267 18.35 19.43 13.85
N ILE A 268 18.85 20.29 12.96
CA ILE A 268 18.18 20.60 11.68
C ILE A 268 17.98 19.34 10.81
N LYS A 269 18.91 18.39 10.83
CA LYS A 269 18.75 17.09 10.14
C LYS A 269 17.63 16.26 10.73
N LYS A 270 17.52 16.22 12.06
CA LYS A 270 16.46 15.50 12.78
C LYS A 270 15.10 16.16 12.56
N ASP A 271 15.05 17.48 12.57
CA ASP A 271 13.78 18.21 12.54
C ASP A 271 13.18 18.27 11.12
N ASN A 272 14.00 18.42 10.08
CA ASN A 272 13.56 18.27 8.68
C ASN A 272 13.09 16.84 8.37
N TYR A 273 13.66 15.85 9.02
CA TYR A 273 13.25 14.45 8.90
C TYR A 273 11.88 14.24 9.56
N GLU A 274 11.65 14.82 10.73
CA GLU A 274 10.37 14.74 11.46
C GLU A 274 9.23 15.48 10.71
N ARG A 275 9.50 16.63 10.09
CA ARG A 275 8.50 17.35 9.26
C ARG A 275 8.08 16.54 8.02
N VAL A 276 9.01 15.86 7.37
CA VAL A 276 8.66 14.98 6.23
C VAL A 276 7.81 13.82 6.71
N ILE A 277 8.18 13.18 7.83
CA ILE A 277 7.38 12.08 8.39
C ILE A 277 5.99 12.57 8.77
N GLU A 278 5.85 13.75 9.37
CA GLU A 278 4.54 14.33 9.69
C GLU A 278 3.63 14.40 8.46
N ILE A 279 4.13 14.94 7.33
CA ILE A 279 3.37 15.03 6.07
C ILE A 279 2.96 13.64 5.59
N LEU A 280 3.87 12.66 5.67
CA LEU A 280 3.57 11.28 5.26
C LEU A 280 2.52 10.63 6.18
N THR A 281 2.64 10.82 7.49
CA THR A 281 1.68 10.32 8.49
C THR A 281 0.31 10.97 8.31
N ALA A 282 0.25 12.26 8.02
CA ALA A 282 -1.00 12.96 7.70
C ALA A 282 -1.65 12.42 6.41
N LYS A 283 -0.85 12.05 5.40
CA LYS A 283 -1.37 11.39 4.20
C LYS A 283 -1.95 10.00 4.53
N LEU A 284 -1.26 9.20 5.37
CA LEU A 284 -1.81 7.92 5.84
C LEU A 284 -3.13 8.09 6.59
N LEU A 285 -3.25 9.12 7.42
CA LEU A 285 -4.49 9.41 8.13
C LEU A 285 -5.65 9.63 7.14
N SER A 286 -5.42 10.47 6.12
CA SER A 286 -6.40 10.71 5.05
C SER A 286 -6.77 9.43 4.29
N ASP A 287 -5.80 8.54 4.03
CA ASP A 287 -6.05 7.28 3.33
C ASP A 287 -6.83 6.26 4.20
N VAL A 288 -6.64 6.27 5.52
CA VAL A 288 -7.45 5.48 6.46
C VAL A 288 -8.86 6.02 6.60
N GLU A 289 -9.03 7.34 6.68
CA GLU A 289 -10.36 7.98 6.69
C GLU A 289 -11.14 7.64 5.41
N HIS A 290 -10.46 7.72 4.26
CA HIS A 290 -11.04 7.35 2.98
C HIS A 290 -11.48 5.89 2.95
N SER A 291 -10.62 4.97 3.41
CA SER A 291 -10.94 3.54 3.53
C SER A 291 -12.13 3.33 4.48
N GLY A 292 -12.17 4.04 5.61
CA GLY A 292 -13.30 4.01 6.55
C GLY A 292 -14.62 4.45 5.92
N ASN A 293 -14.61 5.45 5.04
CA ASN A 293 -15.80 5.89 4.32
C ASN A 293 -16.27 4.86 3.28
N ILE A 294 -15.34 4.23 2.54
CA ILE A 294 -15.67 3.17 1.60
C ILE A 294 -16.25 1.95 2.34
N ILE A 295 -15.62 1.52 3.44
CA ILE A 295 -16.11 0.40 4.27
C ILE A 295 -17.52 0.66 4.76
N LYS A 296 -17.80 1.87 5.29
CA LYS A 296 -19.17 2.26 5.70
C LYS A 296 -20.16 2.14 4.54
N SER A 297 -19.80 2.64 3.35
CA SER A 297 -20.63 2.56 2.15
C SER A 297 -20.88 1.12 1.71
N LEU A 298 -19.85 0.27 1.70
CA LEU A 298 -19.95 -1.15 1.34
C LEU A 298 -20.82 -1.93 2.32
N ILE A 299 -20.67 -1.71 3.63
CA ILE A 299 -21.50 -2.35 4.66
C ILE A 299 -22.96 -1.95 4.52
N GLU A 300 -23.24 -0.68 4.26
CA GLU A 300 -24.61 -0.21 4.04
C GLU A 300 -25.21 -0.83 2.77
N ARG A 301 -24.45 -0.86 1.67
CA ARG A 301 -24.86 -1.54 0.43
C ARG A 301 -25.10 -3.04 0.63
N LEU A 302 -24.25 -3.71 1.42
CA LEU A 302 -24.38 -5.12 1.73
C LEU A 302 -25.70 -5.39 2.47
N ARG A 303 -25.98 -4.61 3.51
CA ARG A 303 -27.24 -4.69 4.29
C ARG A 303 -28.46 -4.46 3.40
N GLN A 304 -28.45 -3.40 2.60
CA GLN A 304 -29.56 -3.10 1.69
C GLN A 304 -29.79 -4.21 0.67
N ARG A 305 -28.71 -4.80 0.11
CA ARG A 305 -28.84 -5.89 -0.86
C ARG A 305 -29.35 -7.17 -0.22
N LEU A 306 -28.90 -7.51 1.00
CA LEU A 306 -29.42 -8.64 1.77
C LEU A 306 -30.91 -8.47 2.07
N MET A 307 -31.35 -7.29 2.51
CA MET A 307 -32.78 -7.00 2.74
C MET A 307 -33.62 -7.20 1.47
N ARG A 308 -33.16 -6.70 0.31
CA ARG A 308 -33.85 -6.89 -0.98
C ARG A 308 -33.93 -8.37 -1.38
N LEU A 309 -32.90 -9.15 -1.10
CA LEU A 309 -32.91 -10.59 -1.34
C LEU A 309 -33.92 -11.30 -0.43
N HIS A 310 -33.96 -10.96 0.85
CA HIS A 310 -35.00 -11.45 1.78
C HIS A 310 -36.40 -11.15 1.26
N GLU A 311 -36.66 -9.91 0.80
CA GLU A 311 -37.95 -9.52 0.21
C GLU A 311 -38.28 -10.28 -1.08
N THR A 312 -37.29 -10.45 -1.97
CA THR A 312 -37.46 -11.19 -3.23
C THR A 312 -37.78 -12.66 -2.97
N MET A 313 -37.18 -13.25 -1.95
CA MET A 313 -37.33 -14.65 -1.58
C MET A 313 -38.48 -14.92 -0.61
N ARG A 314 -39.07 -13.87 -0.02
CA ARG A 314 -40.18 -13.98 0.91
C ARG A 314 -41.42 -14.53 0.20
N TYR A 315 -41.95 -15.65 0.71
CA TYR A 315 -43.21 -16.24 0.27
C TYR A 315 -43.25 -16.77 -1.18
N ARG A 316 -42.10 -16.99 -1.82
CA ARG A 316 -42.03 -17.58 -3.17
C ARG A 316 -41.47 -19.00 -3.11
N THR A 317 -42.19 -19.95 -3.74
CA THR A 317 -41.74 -21.34 -3.89
C THR A 317 -40.74 -21.52 -5.03
N ALA A 318 -40.75 -20.63 -6.03
CA ALA A 318 -39.80 -20.61 -7.13
C ALA A 318 -39.57 -19.17 -7.61
N ILE A 319 -38.33 -18.85 -7.98
CA ILE A 319 -37.92 -17.52 -8.45
C ILE A 319 -37.10 -17.74 -9.73
N PRO A 320 -37.36 -16.99 -10.82
CA PRO A 320 -36.56 -17.08 -12.03
C PRO A 320 -35.09 -16.78 -11.74
N THR A 321 -34.19 -17.62 -12.27
CA THR A 321 -32.73 -17.45 -12.13
C THR A 321 -32.26 -16.09 -12.66
N THR A 322 -32.87 -15.62 -13.75
CA THR A 322 -32.65 -14.30 -14.35
C THR A 322 -32.92 -13.12 -13.41
N GLN A 323 -33.74 -13.32 -12.37
CA GLN A 323 -34.04 -12.29 -11.37
C GLN A 323 -33.12 -12.37 -10.14
N VAL A 324 -32.69 -13.58 -9.76
CA VAL A 324 -31.98 -13.81 -8.49
C VAL A 324 -30.46 -13.87 -8.65
N TYR A 325 -29.94 -14.43 -9.74
CA TYR A 325 -28.49 -14.53 -9.97
C TYR A 325 -27.79 -13.16 -10.02
N PRO A 326 -28.33 -12.13 -10.69
CA PRO A 326 -27.72 -10.80 -10.64
C PRO A 326 -27.58 -10.28 -9.21
N GLN A 327 -28.57 -10.54 -8.34
CA GLN A 327 -28.53 -10.09 -6.94
C GLN A 327 -27.47 -10.81 -6.12
N PHE A 328 -27.22 -12.10 -6.38
CA PHE A 328 -26.12 -12.84 -5.74
C PHE A 328 -24.75 -12.40 -6.25
N ILE A 329 -24.62 -12.14 -7.56
CA ILE A 329 -23.39 -11.58 -8.13
C ILE A 329 -23.09 -10.22 -7.50
N ASP A 330 -24.11 -9.35 -7.37
CA ASP A 330 -23.97 -8.05 -6.71
C ASP A 330 -23.51 -8.18 -5.24
N LEU A 331 -23.95 -9.20 -4.50
CA LEU A 331 -23.46 -9.47 -3.15
C LEU A 331 -21.98 -9.86 -3.15
N ALA A 332 -21.58 -10.75 -4.08
CA ALA A 332 -20.19 -11.17 -4.22
C ALA A 332 -19.30 -9.96 -4.56
N ASP A 333 -19.75 -9.07 -5.44
CA ASP A 333 -19.03 -7.85 -5.81
C ASP A 333 -18.84 -6.89 -4.62
N ILE A 334 -19.88 -6.69 -3.82
CA ILE A 334 -19.78 -5.87 -2.60
C ILE A 334 -18.77 -6.50 -1.63
N TRP A 335 -18.80 -7.83 -1.48
CA TRP A 335 -17.87 -8.55 -0.61
C TRP A 335 -16.42 -8.49 -1.10
N MET A 336 -16.18 -8.63 -2.40
CA MET A 336 -14.86 -8.42 -3.00
C MET A 336 -14.35 -6.99 -2.76
N GLY A 337 -15.25 -6.01 -2.76
CA GLY A 337 -14.91 -4.64 -2.34
C GLY A 337 -14.42 -4.56 -0.88
N LEU A 338 -15.05 -5.30 0.04
CA LEU A 338 -14.58 -5.39 1.43
C LEU A 338 -13.22 -6.09 1.51
N GLN A 339 -12.99 -7.14 0.73
CA GLN A 339 -11.68 -7.81 0.65
C GLN A 339 -10.59 -6.88 0.11
N ASP A 340 -10.90 -6.01 -0.86
CA ASP A 340 -9.96 -5.00 -1.33
C ASP A 340 -9.54 -4.05 -0.19
N GLU A 341 -10.46 -3.66 0.70
CA GLU A 341 -10.14 -2.82 1.86
C GLU A 341 -9.23 -3.51 2.88
N VAL A 342 -9.36 -4.83 3.06
CA VAL A 342 -8.42 -5.61 3.89
C VAL A 342 -7.00 -5.45 3.37
N ILE A 343 -6.82 -5.51 2.04
CA ILE A 343 -5.51 -5.38 1.39
C ILE A 343 -4.96 -3.96 1.59
N ILE A 344 -5.80 -2.94 1.42
CA ILE A 344 -5.40 -1.53 1.60
C ILE A 344 -4.99 -1.25 3.04
N LEU A 345 -5.82 -1.62 4.02
CA LEU A 345 -5.51 -1.41 5.44
C LEU A 345 -4.26 -2.17 5.87
N SER A 346 -4.04 -3.39 5.35
CA SER A 346 -2.79 -4.12 5.59
C SER A 346 -1.59 -3.37 5.05
N ASN A 347 -1.68 -2.80 3.83
CA ASN A 347 -0.59 -2.01 3.25
C ASN A 347 -0.31 -0.73 4.05
N ILE A 348 -1.37 -0.03 4.49
CA ILE A 348 -1.24 1.16 5.34
C ILE A 348 -0.54 0.80 6.65
N ASN A 349 -0.97 -0.26 7.33
CA ASN A 349 -0.38 -0.71 8.58
C ASN A 349 1.09 -1.12 8.43
N ASN A 350 1.42 -1.84 7.36
CA ASN A 350 2.81 -2.19 7.06
C ASN A 350 3.67 -0.95 6.85
N PHE A 351 3.18 0.04 6.11
CA PHE A 351 3.91 1.27 5.85
C PHE A 351 4.02 2.16 7.09
N LEU A 352 2.98 2.20 7.94
CA LEU A 352 3.01 2.87 9.24
C LEU A 352 4.11 2.27 10.12
N TRP A 353 4.22 0.94 10.16
CA TRP A 353 5.25 0.25 10.91
C TRP A 353 6.67 0.53 10.36
N GLU A 354 6.82 0.58 9.03
CA GLU A 354 8.07 1.00 8.39
C GLU A 354 8.47 2.43 8.80
N ILE A 355 7.54 3.38 8.76
CA ILE A 355 7.77 4.77 9.20
C ILE A 355 8.17 4.81 10.68
N HIS A 356 7.46 4.08 11.53
CA HIS A 356 7.75 4.03 12.96
C HIS A 356 9.19 3.53 13.22
N ASN A 357 9.61 2.49 12.51
CA ASN A 357 10.96 1.95 12.63
C ASN A 357 12.05 2.85 12.05
N LEU A 358 11.77 3.53 10.95
CA LEU A 358 12.67 4.54 10.40
C LEU A 358 12.86 5.67 11.43
N ASN A 359 11.79 6.12 12.10
CA ASN A 359 11.85 7.10 13.18
C ASN A 359 12.73 6.61 14.36
N ILE A 360 12.55 5.36 14.81
CA ILE A 360 13.37 4.78 15.89
C ILE A 360 14.85 4.69 15.50
N LYS A 361 15.17 4.20 14.30
CA LYS A 361 16.56 4.04 13.83
C LYS A 361 17.29 5.38 13.70
N VAL A 362 16.60 6.43 13.27
CA VAL A 362 17.18 7.79 13.22
C VAL A 362 17.42 8.31 14.64
N THR A 363 16.46 8.13 15.55
CA THR A 363 16.61 8.55 16.96
C THR A 363 17.77 7.83 17.66
N GLN A 364 17.96 6.52 17.42
CA GLN A 364 19.05 5.73 18.02
C GLN A 364 20.43 6.08 17.45
N LYS A 365 20.53 6.34 16.14
CA LYS A 365 21.80 6.71 15.48
C LYS A 365 22.30 8.08 15.94
N VAL A 366 21.38 9.02 16.19
CA VAL A 366 21.69 10.35 16.76
C VAL A 366 22.12 10.24 18.23
N HIS A 367 21.48 9.39 19.04
CA HIS A 367 21.93 9.14 20.43
C HIS A 367 23.31 8.48 20.53
N PHE A 368 23.68 7.64 19.58
CA PHE A 368 25.00 7.02 19.54
C PHE A 368 26.09 8.05 19.19
N ILE A 369 25.83 8.94 18.22
CA ILE A 369 26.76 10.00 17.80
C ILE A 369 26.90 11.08 18.90
N SER A 370 25.80 11.47 19.55
CA SER A 370 25.85 12.46 20.65
C SER A 370 26.52 11.93 21.91
N ARG A 371 26.50 10.61 22.16
CA ARG A 371 27.32 9.96 23.20
C ARG A 371 28.79 9.93 22.82
N GLN A 372 29.16 9.56 21.59
CA GLN A 372 30.56 9.59 21.14
C GLN A 372 31.19 10.99 21.21
N ASN A 373 30.43 12.03 20.83
CA ASN A 373 30.91 13.42 20.90
C ASN A 373 31.11 13.94 22.33
N ARG A 374 30.42 13.38 23.34
CA ARG A 374 30.70 13.69 24.77
C ARG A 374 32.00 13.03 25.23
N PHE A 375 32.23 11.75 24.90
CA PHE A 375 33.46 11.04 25.28
C PHE A 375 34.74 11.64 24.66
N THR A 376 34.65 12.27 23.48
CA THR A 376 35.78 12.98 22.85
C THR A 376 36.05 14.37 23.42
N LYS A 377 35.08 15.01 24.10
CA LYS A 377 35.29 16.29 24.78
C LYS A 377 35.91 16.12 26.17
N ASP A 378 35.48 15.10 26.92
CA ASP A 378 36.05 14.81 28.25
C ASP A 378 37.51 14.33 28.19
N SER A 379 37.93 13.71 27.09
CA SER A 379 39.33 13.29 26.88
C SER A 379 40.27 14.41 26.44
N ARG A 380 39.76 15.60 26.06
CA ARG A 380 40.58 16.80 25.77
C ARG A 380 40.69 17.77 26.95
N ALA A 381 39.89 17.59 28.00
CA ALA A 381 39.97 18.38 29.24
C ALA A 381 40.96 17.79 30.27
N LEU A 382 41.61 16.67 29.95
CA LEU A 382 42.57 15.95 30.80
C LEU A 382 43.98 15.87 30.17
N ARG A 383 44.39 16.89 29.40
CA ARG A 383 45.79 17.08 28.98
C ARG A 383 46.26 18.49 29.27
#